data_AF-V4HZ96-F1
#
_entry.id   AF-V4HZ96-F1
#
_cell.length_a   1.000
_cell.length_b   1.000
_cell.length_c   1.000
_cell.angle_alpha   90.00
_cell.angle_beta   90.00
_cell.angle_gamma   90.00
#
_symmetry.space_group_name_H-M   'P 1'
#
loop_
_entity.id
_entity.type
_entity.pdbx_description
1 polymer ?
#
loop_
_entity_poly.entity_id
_entity_poly.type
_entity_poly.pdbx_seq_one_letter_code
_entity_poly.pdbx_strand_id
1 'polypeptide(L)'
;MITKVLEWHLIFLGSVVVSLLYLQIVLSPVFFMGILGLISIQFFDQSTAIHITTGCALLGSILGFFWAERIRRSTGIITFHSYLLSTPEIDGYSHPSSNKLKK
;
A
#
# COMPACT_ATOMS: atom_id res chain seq x y z
N MET A 1 -17.18 30.55 10.47
CA MET A 1 -16.83 30.37 9.05
C MET A 1 -15.42 29.80 8.88
N ILE A 2 -14.39 30.36 9.55
CA ILE A 2 -13.02 29.82 9.57
C ILE A 2 -12.94 28.33 9.99
N THR A 3 -13.69 27.93 11.02
CA THR A 3 -13.68 26.56 11.54
C THR A 3 -14.11 25.53 10.50
N LYS A 4 -15.11 25.86 9.68
CA LYS A 4 -15.58 25.01 8.60
C LYS A 4 -14.50 24.84 7.52
N VAL A 5 -13.84 25.91 7.11
CA VAL A 5 -12.75 25.84 6.13
C VAL A 5 -11.60 24.95 6.64
N LEU A 6 -11.28 25.05 7.93
CA LEU A 6 -10.26 24.21 8.56
C LEU A 6 -10.67 22.73 8.59
N GLU A 7 -11.93 22.40 8.91
CA GLU A 7 -12.47 21.03 8.85
C GLU A 7 -12.31 20.43 7.44
N TRP A 8 -12.70 21.17 6.40
CA TRP A 8 -12.56 20.72 5.01
C TRP A 8 -11.11 20.47 4.61
N HIS A 9 -10.20 21.35 5.02
CA HIS A 9 -8.77 21.19 4.75
C HIS A 9 -8.21 19.91 5.41
N LEU A 10 -8.58 19.65 6.67
CA LEU A 10 -8.12 18.46 7.39
C LEU A 10 -8.63 17.16 6.75
N ILE A 11 -9.91 17.12 6.35
CA ILE A 11 -10.49 15.95 5.65
C ILE A 11 -9.80 15.73 4.31
N PHE A 12 -9.58 16.81 3.55
CA PHE A 12 -8.87 16.73 2.28
C PHE A 12 -7.46 16.17 2.45
N LEU A 13 -6.69 16.71 3.40
CA LEU A 13 -5.33 16.27 3.66
C LEU A 13 -5.29 14.80 4.10
N GLY A 14 -6.20 14.40 5.00
CA GLY A 14 -6.32 13.01 5.44
C GLY A 14 -6.66 12.05 4.29
N SER A 15 -7.60 12.42 3.42
CA SER A 15 -7.94 11.64 2.23
C SER A 15 -6.76 11.48 1.29
N VAL A 16 -6.02 12.57 1.02
CA VAL A 16 -4.85 12.55 0.14
C VAL A 16 -3.77 11.61 0.69
N VAL A 17 -3.46 11.70 1.98
CA VAL A 17 -2.48 10.84 2.63
C VAL A 17 -2.88 9.36 2.54
N VAL A 18 -4.14 9.02 2.87
CA VAL A 18 -4.62 7.63 2.81
C VAL A 18 -4.59 7.09 1.38
N SER A 19 -4.97 7.90 0.38
CA SER A 19 -4.89 7.53 -1.03
C SER A 19 -3.46 7.28 -1.49
N LEU A 20 -2.50 8.11 -1.07
CA LEU A 20 -1.09 7.93 -1.40
C LEU A 20 -0.51 6.65 -0.78
N LEU A 21 -0.84 6.38 0.48
CA LEU A 21 -0.42 5.14 1.15
C LEU A 21 -1.03 3.90 0.48
N TYR A 22 -2.31 3.97 0.08
CA TYR A 22 -2.93 2.89 -0.71
C TYR A 22 -2.20 2.66 -2.03
N LEU A 23 -1.90 3.74 -2.77
CA LEU A 23 -1.17 3.67 -4.03
C LEU A 23 0.23 3.07 -3.83
N GLN A 24 0.92 3.41 -2.76
CA GLN A 24 2.24 2.85 -2.44
C GLN A 24 2.19 1.32 -2.26
N ILE A 25 1.14 0.80 -1.62
CA ILE A 25 0.93 -0.64 -1.45
C ILE A 25 0.70 -1.31 -2.81
N VAL A 26 -0.11 -0.70 -3.69
CA VAL A 26 -0.36 -1.22 -5.05
C VAL A 26 0.91 -1.21 -5.89
N LEU A 27 1.70 -0.13 -5.82
CA LEU A 27 2.90 0.05 -6.63
C LEU A 27 3.99 -0.97 -6.31
N SER A 28 4.10 -1.46 -5.08
CA SER A 28 5.14 -2.42 -4.69
C SER A 28 5.17 -3.69 -5.58
N PRO A 29 4.08 -4.47 -5.72
CA PRO A 29 4.06 -5.61 -6.65
C PRO A 29 4.07 -5.22 -8.13
N VAL A 30 3.61 -4.02 -8.51
CA VAL A 30 3.76 -3.51 -9.89
C VAL A 30 5.24 -3.38 -10.24
N PHE A 31 6.02 -2.72 -9.38
CA PHE A 31 7.46 -2.56 -9.58
C PHE A 31 8.17 -3.91 -9.54
N PHE A 32 7.84 -4.77 -8.58
CA PHE A 32 8.45 -6.08 -8.47
C PHE A 32 8.24 -6.92 -9.73
N MET A 33 7.00 -7.03 -10.21
CA MET A 33 6.68 -7.75 -11.44
C MET A 33 7.25 -7.05 -12.68
N GLY A 34 7.25 -5.72 -12.72
CA GLY A 34 7.87 -4.95 -13.80
C GLY A 34 9.36 -5.23 -13.93
N ILE A 35 10.10 -5.28 -12.82
CA ILE A 35 11.52 -5.63 -12.79
C ILE A 35 11.74 -7.07 -13.29
N LEU A 36 10.89 -8.02 -12.88
CA LEU A 36 10.93 -9.39 -13.43
C LEU A 36 10.67 -9.40 -14.94
N GLY A 37 9.75 -8.56 -15.42
CA GLY A 37 9.47 -8.38 -16.83
C GLY A 37 10.67 -7.87 -17.63
N LEU A 38 11.48 -6.97 -17.06
CA LEU A 38 12.68 -6.43 -17.73
C LEU A 38 13.71 -7.50 -18.07
N ILE A 39 13.73 -8.63 -17.35
CA ILE A 39 14.61 -9.76 -17.66
C ILE A 39 14.35 -10.28 -19.09
N SER A 40 13.12 -10.15 -19.61
CA SER A 40 12.74 -10.57 -20.97
C SER A 40 13.52 -9.86 -22.07
N ILE A 41 14.06 -8.65 -21.82
CA ILE A 41 14.83 -7.87 -22.80
C ILE A 41 16.11 -8.61 -23.22
N GLN A 42 16.65 -9.49 -22.38
CA GLN A 42 17.85 -10.27 -22.71
C GLN A 42 17.58 -11.47 -23.63
N PHE A 43 16.33 -11.92 -23.74
CA PHE A 43 15.97 -13.18 -24.40
C PHE A 43 15.10 -13.00 -25.64
N PHE A 44 14.40 -11.87 -25.76
CA PHE A 44 13.43 -11.62 -26.81
C PHE A 44 13.73 -10.35 -27.59
N ASP A 45 13.19 -10.26 -28.80
CA ASP A 45 13.21 -9.02 -29.59
C ASP A 45 12.53 -7.88 -28.83
N GLN A 46 12.96 -6.64 -29.09
CA GLN A 46 12.48 -5.45 -28.40
C GLN A 46 10.94 -5.33 -28.41
N SER A 47 10.31 -5.65 -29.54
CA SER A 47 8.84 -5.62 -29.67
C SER A 47 8.17 -6.59 -28.67
N THR A 48 8.67 -7.82 -28.62
CA THR A 48 8.14 -8.89 -27.76
C THR A 48 8.45 -8.63 -26.29
N ALA A 49 9.66 -8.16 -25.98
CA ALA A 49 10.07 -7.84 -24.61
C ALA A 49 9.23 -6.71 -23.99
N ILE A 50 8.84 -5.70 -24.77
CA ILE A 50 7.93 -4.63 -24.32
C ILE A 50 6.56 -5.22 -23.97
N HIS A 51 6.00 -6.10 -24.80
CA HIS A 51 4.73 -6.75 -24.52
C HIS A 51 4.78 -7.61 -23.25
N ILE A 52 5.85 -8.39 -23.06
CA ILE A 52 6.04 -9.22 -21.87
C ILE A 52 6.15 -8.34 -20.62
N THR A 53 7.00 -7.31 -20.66
CA THR A 53 7.21 -6.39 -19.53
C THR A 53 5.92 -5.67 -19.16
N THR A 54 5.16 -5.22 -20.17
CA THR A 54 3.84 -4.59 -19.96
C THR A 54 2.85 -5.57 -19.34
N GLY A 55 2.82 -6.83 -19.82
CA GLY A 55 2.00 -7.90 -19.25
C GLY A 55 2.33 -8.17 -17.78
N CYS A 56 3.62 -8.24 -17.44
CA CYS A 56 4.07 -8.40 -16.05
C CYS A 56 3.65 -7.21 -15.18
N ALA A 57 3.79 -5.97 -15.65
CA ALA A 57 3.34 -4.79 -14.91
C ALA A 57 1.82 -4.79 -14.69
N LEU A 58 1.03 -5.24 -15.67
CA LEU A 58 -0.42 -5.40 -15.52
C LEU A 58 -0.78 -6.47 -14.48
N LEU A 59 -0.11 -7.63 -14.51
CA LEU A 59 -0.30 -8.67 -13.49
C LEU A 59 0.09 -8.17 -12.10
N GLY A 60 1.19 -7.42 -12.00
CA GLY A 60 1.60 -6.75 -10.77
C GLY A 60 0.56 -5.74 -10.28
N SER A 61 -0.13 -5.05 -11.20
CA SER A 61 -1.20 -4.09 -10.87
C SER A 61 -2.43 -4.78 -10.29
N ILE A 62 -2.86 -5.89 -10.90
CA ILE A 62 -3.98 -6.70 -10.40
C ILE A 62 -3.66 -7.26 -9.02
N LEU A 63 -2.46 -7.85 -8.87
CA LEU A 63 -2.00 -8.40 -7.60
C LEU A 63 -1.90 -7.30 -6.54
N GLY A 64 -1.36 -6.14 -6.91
CA GLY A 64 -1.24 -4.96 -6.04
C GLY A 64 -2.57 -4.44 -5.56
N PHE A 65 -3.56 -4.35 -6.45
CA PHE A 65 -4.90 -3.92 -6.07
C PHE A 65 -5.55 -4.89 -5.08
N PHE A 66 -5.46 -6.20 -5.34
CA PHE A 66 -6.00 -7.21 -4.43
C PHE A 66 -5.30 -7.19 -3.07
N TRP A 67 -3.97 -7.03 -3.06
CA TRP A 67 -3.19 -6.96 -1.83
C TRP A 67 -3.46 -5.69 -1.03
N ALA A 68 -3.54 -4.54 -1.69
CA ALA A 68 -3.89 -3.27 -1.05
C ALA A 68 -5.29 -3.31 -0.45
N GLU A 69 -6.26 -3.89 -1.15
CA GLU A 69 -7.62 -4.06 -0.64
C GLU A 69 -7.67 -5.04 0.54
N ARG A 70 -6.87 -6.11 0.51
CA ARG A 70 -6.73 -7.04 1.64
C ARG A 70 -6.18 -6.32 2.88
N ILE A 71 -5.08 -5.57 2.74
CA ILE A 71 -4.47 -4.81 3.84
C ILE A 71 -5.46 -3.78 4.41
N ARG A 72 -6.15 -3.04 3.53
CA ARG A 72 -7.16 -2.06 3.93
C ARG A 72 -8.26 -2.68 4.78
N ARG A 73 -8.72 -3.89 4.45
CA ARG A 73 -9.79 -4.59 5.18
C ARG A 73 -9.32 -5.30 6.45
N SER A 74 -8.08 -5.82 6.48
CA SER A 74 -7.59 -6.60 7.62
C SER A 74 -7.00 -5.74 8.72
N THR A 75 -6.11 -4.81 8.36
CA THR A 75 -5.24 -4.09 9.30
C THR A 75 -5.53 -2.60 9.29
N GLY A 76 -5.96 -2.07 8.14
CA GLY A 76 -6.04 -0.63 7.93
C GLY A 76 -4.73 -0.07 7.40
N ILE A 77 -4.82 0.88 6.50
CA ILE A 77 -3.67 1.41 5.72
C ILE A 77 -2.67 2.14 6.63
N ILE A 78 -3.16 2.92 7.59
CA ILE A 78 -2.33 3.72 8.51
C ILE A 78 -1.58 2.81 9.48
N THR A 79 -2.28 1.88 10.14
CA THR A 79 -1.72 0.84 11.02
C THR A 79 -0.66 0.01 10.30
N PHE A 80 -0.95 -0.43 9.06
CA PHE A 80 0.04 -1.15 8.25
C PHE A 80 1.29 -0.31 7.98
N HIS A 81 1.14 0.99 7.69
CA HIS A 81 2.28 1.87 7.47
C HIS A 81 3.08 2.13 8.76
N SER A 82 2.41 2.35 9.89
CA SER A 82 3.06 2.48 11.21
C SER A 82 3.81 1.22 11.60
N TYR A 83 3.27 0.04 11.28
CA TYR A 83 3.93 -1.24 11.45
C TYR A 83 5.21 -1.33 10.62
N LEU A 84 5.17 -0.92 9.34
CA LEU A 84 6.37 -0.87 8.48
C LEU A 84 7.45 0.09 9.02
N LEU A 85 7.03 1.19 9.65
CA LEU A 85 7.94 2.16 10.26
C LEU A 85 8.47 1.74 11.63
N SER A 86 8.04 0.58 12.15
CA SER A 86 8.44 0.09 13.47
C SER A 86 8.18 1.09 14.59
N THR A 87 7.15 1.92 14.45
CA THR A 87 6.67 2.87 15.48
C THR A 87 5.32 2.41 16.04
N PRO A 88 5.32 1.35 16.87
CA PRO A 88 4.09 0.76 17.42
C PRO A 88 3.34 1.69 18.39
N GLU A 89 3.96 2.79 18.84
CA GLU A 89 3.32 3.76 19.76
C GLU A 89 2.17 4.55 19.11
N ILE A 90 2.17 4.72 17.79
CA ILE A 90 1.05 5.34 17.03
C ILE A 90 -0.03 4.29 16.70
N ASP A 91 0.27 3.01 16.94
CA ASP A 91 -0.49 1.86 16.44
C ASP A 91 -1.75 1.57 17.28
N GLY A 92 -1.84 2.09 18.51
CA GLY A 92 -2.98 1.83 19.39
C GLY A 92 -3.29 0.33 19.52
N TYR A 93 -2.30 -0.54 19.28
CA TYR A 93 -2.43 -1.98 19.37
C TYR A 93 -2.57 -2.30 20.85
N SER A 94 -3.80 -2.14 21.34
CA SER A 94 -4.23 -2.60 22.64
C SER A 94 -3.99 -4.09 22.67
N HIS A 95 -2.83 -4.47 23.21
CA HIS A 95 -2.53 -5.82 23.64
C HIS A 95 -3.75 -6.37 24.39
N PRO A 96 -4.44 -7.42 23.89
CA PRO A 96 -5.44 -8.12 24.68
C PRO A 96 -4.82 -8.79 25.92
N SER A 97 -3.48 -8.79 26.04
CA SER A 97 -2.74 -9.38 27.16
C SER A 97 -2.59 -8.47 28.38
N SER A 98 -3.03 -7.20 28.34
CA SER A 98 -3.02 -6.33 29.52
C SER A 98 -4.26 -6.49 30.43
N ASN A 99 -4.99 -7.60 30.34
CA ASN A 99 -6.06 -7.93 31.30
C ASN A 99 -5.93 -9.34 31.90
N LYS A 100 -4.70 -9.85 31.98
CA LYS A 100 -4.36 -11.08 32.74
C LYS A 100 -3.45 -10.79 33.93
N LEU A 101 -3.59 -9.63 34.56
CA LEU A 101 -2.99 -9.37 35.86
C LEU A 101 -4.09 -9.32 36.92
N LYS A 102 -4.02 -10.30 37.81
CA LYS A 102 -4.68 -10.47 39.11
C LYS A 102 -6.10 -11.06 39.11
N LYS A 103 -6.14 -12.38 39.30
CA LYS A 103 -7.02 -12.95 40.33
C LYS A 103 -6.13 -13.62 41.37
#